data_AF-A0A1J5GV13-F1
#
_entry.id   AF-A0A1J5GV13-F1
#
_cell.length_a   1.000
_cell.length_b   1.000
_cell.length_c   1.000
_cell.angle_alpha   90.00
_cell.angle_beta   90.00
_cell.angle_gamma   90.00
#
_symmetry.space_group_name_H-M   'P 1'
#
loop_
_entity.id
_entity.type
_entity.pdbx_description
1 polymer ?
#
loop_
_entity_poly.entity_id
_entity_poly.type
_entity_poly.pdbx_seq_one_letter_code
_entity_poly.pdbx_strand_id
1 'polypeptide(L)'
;MCQELKPLKLIIISFLLIFSPLQVLAVDFLDIIVNEIAWMGVEVEGVESKNWWRYEWLELYNNTNQSISLDGWKIELYRTSLDWGLELKENIPAQSYFLIVASDKIFLNYDLNYSNLGGKLNNSGQKVVLKDAAGTIIDEIDCSSGWFVGDNKTKQTMERKNPQLEGSDPNNWQTSQNVRGTPKAKNSIVTIQPPEEILPETELEPESEHQEKPHEKLEPVIYFSNIFLNEILPSPEGPDAENEWIEIFNGNNFGVDVSEWQIRDTIGATKTYTIPEGTKIDPNGFLLLPRPETKITLQNSGDTLELLNPIGEVVHKVNYGKAPLGQSFNRTLSGWAWSKSLTPGEINIITVPEVQETGPSQISKEKEDKKLLTAGVGEKLPEESSNSLIIFLTAIGVAIISAVIVLILKRRIVGEELETEDRGS
;
A
#
# COMPACT_ATOMS: atom_id res chain seq x y z
N MET A 1 4.36 42.09 -65.13
CA MET A 1 4.71 40.70 -65.49
C MET A 1 5.76 40.25 -64.48
N CYS A 2 5.54 39.24 -63.63
CA CYS A 2 5.16 37.83 -63.94
C CYS A 2 6.25 37.13 -64.76
N GLN A 3 6.73 35.93 -64.45
CA GLN A 3 6.39 34.91 -63.42
C GLN A 3 7.67 34.05 -63.17
N GLU A 4 7.84 33.09 -62.23
CA GLU A 4 6.95 32.22 -61.42
C GLU A 4 7.36 32.27 -59.90
N LEU A 5 7.08 31.21 -59.11
CA LEU A 5 7.50 31.00 -57.71
C LEU A 5 8.09 29.59 -57.49
N LYS A 6 9.11 29.48 -56.61
CA LYS A 6 9.44 28.27 -55.77
C LYS A 6 9.89 26.99 -56.52
N PRO A 7 10.39 25.93 -55.84
CA PRO A 7 10.56 25.76 -54.39
C PRO A 7 12.00 25.46 -53.91
N LEU A 8 12.40 26.11 -52.82
CA LEU A 8 13.39 25.57 -51.89
C LEU A 8 12.73 24.40 -51.12
N LYS A 9 13.17 23.16 -51.34
CA LYS A 9 12.69 21.96 -50.63
C LYS A 9 13.68 21.57 -49.53
N LEU A 10 13.16 21.29 -48.34
CA LEU A 10 13.89 20.93 -47.10
C LEU A 10 14.80 22.09 -46.63
N ILE A 11 14.88 22.44 -45.34
CA ILE A 11 14.53 21.68 -44.13
C ILE A 11 13.54 22.50 -43.28
N ILE A 12 12.30 22.02 -43.13
CA ILE A 12 11.34 22.48 -42.09
C ILE A 12 10.61 21.25 -41.54
N ILE A 13 11.32 20.42 -40.77
CA ILE A 13 10.76 19.34 -39.94
C ILE A 13 11.55 19.31 -38.62
N SER A 14 10.84 19.18 -37.51
CA SER A 14 11.35 18.97 -36.15
C SER A 14 12.27 20.06 -35.55
N PHE A 15 11.65 21.10 -34.99
CA PHE A 15 12.14 21.73 -33.76
C PHE A 15 10.98 22.31 -32.91
N LEU A 16 9.91 21.52 -32.76
CA LEU A 16 8.67 21.88 -32.06
C LEU A 16 8.15 20.72 -31.19
N LEU A 17 9.08 19.91 -30.64
CA LEU A 17 8.79 18.70 -29.85
C LEU A 17 9.74 18.49 -28.65
N ILE A 18 10.44 19.52 -28.17
CA ILE A 18 11.23 19.46 -26.91
C ILE A 18 10.91 20.65 -25.99
N PHE A 19 9.61 20.90 -25.83
CA PHE A 19 9.05 21.51 -24.62
C PHE A 19 7.72 20.80 -24.34
N SER A 20 7.80 19.49 -24.08
CA SER A 20 6.76 18.88 -23.26
C SER A 20 6.89 19.55 -21.89
N PRO A 21 5.86 20.21 -21.35
CA PRO A 21 5.85 20.50 -19.93
C PRO A 21 6.01 19.16 -19.19
N LEU A 22 6.69 19.18 -18.04
CA LEU A 22 6.58 18.05 -17.12
C LEU A 22 5.11 18.01 -16.71
N GLN A 23 4.37 17.01 -17.20
CA GLN A 23 2.99 16.79 -16.79
C GLN A 23 3.03 16.27 -15.35
N VAL A 24 3.06 17.21 -14.40
CA VAL A 24 2.44 17.01 -13.10
C VAL A 24 1.00 16.61 -13.43
N LEU A 25 0.69 15.33 -13.24
CA LEU A 25 -0.66 14.85 -13.40
C LEU A 25 -1.50 15.60 -12.38
N ALA A 26 -2.56 16.26 -12.85
CA ALA A 26 -3.51 16.87 -11.96
C ALA A 26 -4.13 15.74 -11.12
N VAL A 27 -4.10 15.92 -9.80
CA VAL A 27 -4.75 15.01 -8.87
C VAL A 27 -6.22 15.37 -8.89
N ASP A 28 -7.06 14.42 -9.28
CA ASP A 28 -8.50 14.61 -9.35
C ASP A 28 -9.15 14.36 -7.98
N PHE A 29 -10.37 14.86 -7.81
CA PHE A 29 -11.17 14.66 -6.59
C PHE A 29 -11.41 13.16 -6.35
N LEU A 30 -11.15 12.70 -5.12
CA LEU A 30 -11.12 11.29 -4.68
C LEU A 30 -9.97 10.41 -5.24
N ASP A 31 -8.90 10.98 -5.83
CA ASP A 31 -7.68 10.20 -6.14
C ASP A 31 -7.01 9.67 -4.86
N ILE A 32 -6.85 10.54 -3.86
CA ILE A 32 -6.52 10.16 -2.49
C ILE A 32 -7.70 10.54 -1.60
N ILE A 33 -8.13 9.61 -0.75
CA ILE A 33 -9.26 9.81 0.17
C ILE A 33 -8.84 9.58 1.61
N VAL A 34 -9.57 10.14 2.57
CA VAL A 34 -9.55 9.66 3.96
C VAL A 34 -10.34 8.36 4.02
N ASN A 35 -9.63 7.26 4.27
CA ASN A 35 -10.16 5.91 4.27
C ASN A 35 -10.89 5.58 5.58
N GLU A 36 -10.25 5.91 6.71
CA GLU A 36 -10.65 5.45 8.03
C GLU A 36 -10.17 6.42 9.13
N ILE A 37 -10.97 6.57 10.19
CA ILE A 37 -10.74 7.54 11.27
C ILE A 37 -11.02 6.90 12.65
N ALA A 38 -9.99 6.88 13.51
CA ALA A 38 -10.05 6.39 14.89
C ALA A 38 -10.16 7.54 15.90
N TRP A 39 -11.25 8.32 15.80
CA TRP A 39 -11.47 9.54 16.56
C TRP A 39 -11.56 9.36 18.09
N MET A 40 -11.88 8.15 18.54
CA MET A 40 -12.01 7.78 19.94
C MET A 40 -10.66 7.47 20.63
N GLY A 41 -9.60 7.30 19.84
CA GLY A 41 -8.32 6.74 20.26
C GLY A 41 -8.39 5.28 20.72
N VAL A 42 -7.35 4.48 20.43
CA VAL A 42 -7.34 3.02 20.68
C VAL A 42 -6.87 2.64 22.07
N GLU A 43 -7.22 1.42 22.50
CA GLU A 43 -6.59 0.75 23.64
C GLU A 43 -5.10 0.48 23.39
N VAL A 44 -4.26 0.67 24.40
CA VAL A 44 -2.81 0.40 24.34
C VAL A 44 -2.39 -0.30 25.63
N GLU A 45 -1.60 -1.36 25.50
CA GLU A 45 -1.10 -2.14 26.64
C GLU A 45 -0.27 -1.27 27.59
N GLY A 46 -0.44 -1.47 28.90
CA GLY A 46 0.23 -0.68 29.93
C GLY A 46 -0.25 0.78 30.03
N VAL A 47 -1.28 1.18 29.29
CA VAL A 47 -1.85 2.54 29.32
C VAL A 47 -3.25 2.50 29.94
N GLU A 48 -3.45 3.22 31.04
CA GLU A 48 -4.78 3.39 31.66
C GLU A 48 -5.80 3.97 30.66
N SER A 49 -7.01 3.41 30.64
CA SER A 49 -8.05 3.73 29.65
C SER A 49 -8.46 5.21 29.59
N LYS A 50 -8.33 5.95 30.69
CA LYS A 50 -8.50 7.41 30.75
C LYS A 50 -7.54 8.21 29.85
N ASN A 51 -6.54 7.56 29.25
CA ASN A 51 -5.55 8.16 28.35
C ASN A 51 -5.63 7.65 26.91
N TRP A 52 -6.51 6.69 26.58
CA TRP A 52 -6.61 6.09 25.24
C TRP A 52 -6.98 7.11 24.15
N TRP A 53 -7.66 8.21 24.48
CA TRP A 53 -7.91 9.35 23.59
C TRP A 53 -6.65 10.00 23.01
N ARG A 54 -5.46 9.73 23.55
CA ARG A 54 -4.18 10.21 22.96
C ARG A 54 -3.72 9.36 21.78
N TYR A 55 -4.31 8.19 21.60
CA TYR A 55 -3.91 7.17 20.65
C TYR A 55 -4.87 7.15 19.45
N GLU A 56 -5.16 8.35 18.95
CA GLU A 56 -5.91 8.62 17.73
C GLU A 56 -5.09 8.25 16.48
N TRP A 57 -5.75 7.86 15.40
CA TRP A 57 -5.14 7.65 14.10
C TRP A 57 -6.12 7.96 12.97
N LEU A 58 -5.57 8.22 11.78
CA LEU A 58 -6.30 8.44 10.54
C LEU A 58 -5.52 7.79 9.39
N GLU A 59 -6.24 7.25 8.40
CA GLU A 59 -5.63 6.65 7.22
C GLU A 59 -6.11 7.28 5.93
N LEU A 60 -5.20 7.40 4.97
CA LEU A 60 -5.50 7.73 3.58
C LEU A 60 -5.43 6.48 2.69
N TYR A 61 -6.25 6.43 1.64
CA TYR A 61 -6.15 5.41 0.59
C TYR A 61 -5.92 6.07 -0.78
N ASN A 62 -5.00 5.49 -1.56
CA ASN A 62 -4.79 5.87 -2.96
C ASN A 62 -5.72 5.03 -3.84
N ASN A 63 -6.73 5.69 -4.37
CA ASN A 63 -7.78 5.12 -5.22
C ASN A 63 -7.30 4.87 -6.66
N THR A 64 -6.11 5.39 -7.01
CA THR A 64 -5.56 5.37 -8.37
C THR A 64 -4.66 4.16 -8.63
N ASN A 65 -4.40 3.92 -9.91
CA ASN A 65 -3.47 2.89 -10.39
C ASN A 65 -2.02 3.39 -10.53
N GLN A 66 -1.66 4.52 -9.89
CA GLN A 66 -0.31 5.09 -9.90
C GLN A 66 0.11 5.50 -8.48
N SER A 67 1.42 5.62 -8.23
CA SER A 67 1.88 6.19 -6.95
C SER A 67 1.78 7.71 -7.00
N ILE A 68 1.29 8.30 -5.92
CA ILE A 68 1.11 9.75 -5.77
C ILE A 68 2.05 10.25 -4.67
N SER A 69 2.75 11.35 -4.94
CA SER A 69 3.50 12.08 -3.92
C SER A 69 2.55 12.99 -3.14
N LEU A 70 2.63 12.90 -1.82
CA LEU A 70 1.89 13.75 -0.88
C LEU A 70 2.71 15.00 -0.49
N ASP A 71 3.78 15.34 -1.20
CA ASP A 71 4.68 16.44 -0.86
C ASP A 71 3.96 17.80 -0.83
N GLY A 72 3.85 18.38 0.36
CA GLY A 72 3.17 19.67 0.57
C GLY A 72 1.65 19.58 0.67
N TRP A 73 1.06 18.40 0.48
CA TRP A 73 -0.35 18.13 0.77
C TRP A 73 -0.65 18.33 2.25
N LYS A 74 -1.92 18.60 2.58
CA LYS A 74 -2.34 18.91 3.95
C LYS A 74 -3.60 18.16 4.36
N ILE A 75 -3.58 17.65 5.59
CA ILE A 75 -4.80 17.28 6.32
C ILE A 75 -5.11 18.44 7.26
N GLU A 76 -6.32 18.96 7.20
CA GLU A 76 -6.79 20.07 8.02
C GLU A 76 -8.05 19.67 8.80
N LEU A 77 -8.09 20.04 10.08
CA LEU A 77 -9.18 19.69 11.01
C LEU A 77 -9.89 20.97 11.44
N TYR A 78 -11.22 21.00 11.27
CA TYR A 78 -12.05 22.19 11.46
C TYR A 78 -13.19 21.92 12.45
N ARG A 79 -13.33 22.77 13.47
CA ARG A 79 -14.45 22.70 14.44
C ARG A 79 -15.48 23.81 14.17
N THR A 80 -15.06 25.05 14.38
CA THR A 80 -15.75 26.27 13.92
C THR A 80 -14.85 27.12 13.03
N SER A 81 -13.54 26.97 13.20
CA SER A 81 -12.44 27.40 12.33
C SER A 81 -11.42 26.26 12.24
N LEU A 82 -10.32 26.48 11.51
CA LEU A 82 -9.16 25.59 11.52
C LEU A 82 -8.64 25.44 12.97
N ASP A 83 -8.61 24.21 13.47
CA ASP A 83 -8.14 23.84 14.82
C ASP A 83 -6.71 23.25 14.79
N TRP A 84 -6.39 22.56 13.70
CA TRP A 84 -5.11 21.88 13.48
C TRP A 84 -4.88 21.58 11.99
N GLY A 85 -3.62 21.42 11.60
CA GLY A 85 -3.24 20.90 10.30
C GLY A 85 -1.89 20.18 10.31
N LEU A 86 -1.70 19.27 9.37
CA LEU A 86 -0.50 18.47 9.15
C LEU A 86 -0.11 18.54 7.68
N GLU A 87 1.17 18.76 7.38
CA GLU A 87 1.76 18.74 6.05
C GLU A 87 2.45 17.40 5.77
N LEU A 88 2.18 16.79 4.62
CA LEU A 88 2.65 15.48 4.20
C LEU A 88 3.85 15.60 3.24
N LYS A 89 4.70 14.55 3.17
CA LYS A 89 6.03 14.56 2.52
C LYS A 89 6.49 13.17 2.05
N GLU A 90 5.55 12.29 1.74
CA GLU A 90 5.80 10.87 1.44
C GLU A 90 5.01 10.41 0.22
N ASN A 91 5.39 9.28 -0.37
CA ASN A 91 4.68 8.70 -1.52
C ASN A 91 3.73 7.60 -1.07
N ILE A 92 2.48 7.66 -1.51
CA ILE A 92 1.50 6.58 -1.35
C ILE A 92 1.49 5.73 -2.65
N PRO A 93 1.78 4.41 -2.59
CA PRO A 93 1.73 3.55 -3.77
C PRO A 93 0.31 3.42 -4.35
N ALA A 94 0.20 2.89 -5.57
CA ALA A 94 -1.11 2.62 -6.20
C ALA A 94 -1.95 1.64 -5.36
N GLN A 95 -3.27 1.85 -5.29
CA GLN A 95 -4.22 0.98 -4.57
C GLN A 95 -3.74 0.58 -3.17
N SER A 96 -3.15 1.54 -2.44
CA SER A 96 -2.44 1.32 -1.16
C SER A 96 -2.80 2.38 -0.11
N TYR A 97 -2.48 2.07 1.13
CA TYR A 97 -2.84 2.84 2.32
C TYR A 97 -1.67 3.66 2.88
N PHE A 98 -1.95 4.82 3.47
CA PHE A 98 -0.99 5.65 4.23
C PHE A 98 -1.55 5.98 5.61
N LEU A 99 -0.98 5.34 6.64
CA LEU A 99 -1.49 5.33 8.00
C LEU A 99 -0.73 6.34 8.89
N ILE A 100 -1.50 7.24 9.51
CA ILE A 100 -1.00 8.32 10.36
C ILE A 100 -1.42 8.05 11.80
N VAL A 101 -0.45 7.74 12.66
CA VAL A 101 -0.66 7.36 14.07
C VAL A 101 -0.21 8.48 15.02
N ALA A 102 -0.96 8.71 16.11
CA ALA A 102 -0.48 9.58 17.19
C ALA A 102 0.62 8.92 18.06
N SER A 103 0.89 7.62 17.88
CA SER A 103 2.05 6.92 18.46
C SER A 103 2.29 5.58 17.75
N ASP A 104 3.56 5.27 17.58
CA ASP A 104 4.15 3.93 17.40
C ASP A 104 3.59 2.80 18.31
N LYS A 105 2.99 3.13 19.46
CA LYS A 105 2.32 2.15 20.34
C LYS A 105 0.93 1.72 19.86
N ILE A 106 0.38 2.38 18.84
CA ILE A 106 -0.91 2.04 18.25
C ILE A 106 -0.75 0.78 17.38
N PHE A 107 0.21 0.82 16.45
CA PHE A 107 0.57 -0.27 15.53
C PHE A 107 2.07 -0.16 15.22
N LEU A 108 2.74 -1.29 14.93
CA LEU A 108 4.16 -1.29 14.53
C LEU A 108 4.38 -0.94 13.05
N ASN A 109 3.37 -1.17 12.20
CA ASN A 109 3.39 -0.89 10.77
C ASN A 109 2.57 0.39 10.49
N TYR A 110 3.26 1.54 10.42
CA TYR A 110 2.69 2.85 10.10
C TYR A 110 3.60 3.58 9.11
N ASP A 111 3.05 4.56 8.39
CA ASP A 111 3.84 5.40 7.48
C ASP A 111 4.26 6.71 8.15
N LEU A 112 3.42 7.26 9.04
CA LEU A 112 3.72 8.49 9.77
C LEU A 112 3.30 8.43 11.25
N ASN A 113 4.27 8.43 12.17
CA ASN A 113 4.03 8.67 13.59
C ASN A 113 4.13 10.18 13.87
N TYR A 114 2.99 10.81 14.19
CA TYR A 114 2.87 12.24 14.43
C TYR A 114 2.12 12.52 15.73
N SER A 115 2.86 12.56 16.85
CA SER A 115 2.31 12.68 18.21
C SER A 115 1.42 13.90 18.46
N ASN A 116 1.55 14.96 17.66
CA ASN A 116 0.68 16.14 17.70
C ASN A 116 -0.74 15.90 17.13
N LEU A 117 -1.04 14.70 16.61
CA LEU A 117 -2.39 14.25 16.25
C LEU A 117 -3.21 13.88 17.50
N GLY A 118 -2.61 13.40 18.59
CA GLY A 118 -3.35 12.87 19.74
C GLY A 118 -4.18 13.94 20.47
N GLY A 119 -5.49 13.74 20.56
CA GLY A 119 -6.43 14.71 21.12
C GLY A 119 -6.90 15.77 20.12
N LYS A 120 -6.77 15.53 18.81
CA LYS A 120 -7.21 16.44 17.75
C LYS A 120 -8.51 16.01 17.09
N LEU A 121 -8.84 14.73 17.10
CA LEU A 121 -10.11 14.21 16.64
C LEU A 121 -11.18 14.40 17.73
N ASN A 122 -11.97 15.46 17.63
CA ASN A 122 -13.01 15.77 18.63
C ASN A 122 -14.05 14.65 18.75
N ASN A 123 -14.27 14.11 19.95
CA ASN A 123 -15.29 13.08 20.21
C ASN A 123 -16.71 13.49 19.79
N SER A 124 -17.03 14.79 19.74
CA SER A 124 -18.35 15.31 19.30
C SER A 124 -18.45 15.55 17.79
N GLY A 125 -17.50 15.05 17.00
CA GLY A 125 -17.43 15.33 15.56
C GLY A 125 -16.71 16.64 15.23
N GLN A 126 -16.24 16.73 13.98
CA GLN A 126 -15.57 17.88 13.37
C GLN A 126 -15.42 17.61 11.86
N LYS A 127 -15.10 18.63 11.05
CA LYS A 127 -14.80 18.45 9.64
C LYS A 127 -13.32 18.11 9.42
N VAL A 128 -13.07 17.15 8.53
CA VAL A 128 -11.73 16.76 8.04
C VAL A 128 -11.63 17.12 6.57
N VAL A 129 -10.52 17.73 6.15
CA VAL A 129 -10.28 18.15 4.76
C VAL A 129 -8.89 17.70 4.33
N LEU A 130 -8.80 17.01 3.19
CA LEU A 130 -7.54 16.66 2.53
C LEU A 130 -7.31 17.61 1.35
N LYS A 131 -6.12 18.19 1.27
CA LYS A 131 -5.71 19.13 0.22
C LYS A 131 -4.41 18.74 -0.45
N ASP A 132 -4.29 19.03 -1.74
CA ASP A 132 -3.03 18.93 -2.49
C ASP A 132 -2.03 20.04 -2.10
N ALA A 133 -0.85 20.02 -2.75
CA ALA A 133 0.19 21.02 -2.56
C ALA A 133 -0.18 22.44 -3.07
N ALA A 134 -1.19 22.56 -3.94
CA ALA A 134 -1.72 23.84 -4.43
C ALA A 134 -2.83 24.42 -3.52
N GLY A 135 -3.39 23.61 -2.61
CA GLY A 135 -4.52 23.94 -1.75
C GLY A 135 -5.89 23.52 -2.29
N THR A 136 -5.94 22.77 -3.40
CA THR A 136 -7.14 22.14 -3.95
C THR A 136 -7.67 21.11 -2.94
N ILE A 137 -8.98 21.07 -2.69
CA ILE A 137 -9.58 20.02 -1.85
C ILE A 137 -9.72 18.75 -2.70
N ILE A 138 -9.12 17.66 -2.24
CA ILE A 138 -9.15 16.34 -2.90
C ILE A 138 -10.20 15.43 -2.27
N ASP A 139 -10.48 15.59 -0.97
CA ASP A 139 -11.55 14.89 -0.24
C ASP A 139 -11.96 15.69 1.01
N GLU A 140 -13.23 15.62 1.41
CA GLU A 140 -13.79 16.35 2.56
C GLU A 140 -14.87 15.53 3.28
N ILE A 141 -14.82 15.54 4.61
CA ILE A 141 -15.65 14.73 5.52
C ILE A 141 -16.25 15.65 6.59
N ASP A 142 -17.43 16.21 6.35
CA ASP A 142 -18.10 17.11 7.30
C ASP A 142 -18.88 16.37 8.40
N CYS A 143 -18.16 15.84 9.38
CA CYS A 143 -18.73 15.31 10.62
C CYS A 143 -18.94 16.40 11.69
N SER A 144 -19.12 17.69 11.35
CA SER A 144 -19.25 18.78 12.35
C SER A 144 -20.50 18.69 13.23
N SER A 145 -21.48 17.86 12.87
CA SER A 145 -22.67 17.56 13.68
C SER A 145 -22.54 16.29 14.53
N GLY A 146 -21.37 15.64 14.50
CA GLY A 146 -21.12 14.31 15.04
C GLY A 146 -20.49 13.40 13.99
N TRP A 147 -19.63 12.47 14.43
CA TRP A 147 -19.16 11.38 13.58
C TRP A 147 -20.34 10.54 13.12
N PHE A 148 -20.36 10.17 11.83
CA PHE A 148 -21.52 9.46 11.24
C PHE A 148 -21.74 8.09 11.89
N VAL A 149 -20.64 7.43 12.29
CA VAL A 149 -20.55 6.05 12.79
C VAL A 149 -19.27 5.88 13.63
N GLY A 150 -18.97 4.65 14.07
CA GLY A 150 -17.89 4.34 15.03
C GLY A 150 -18.40 4.30 16.48
N ASP A 151 -17.69 3.58 17.35
CA ASP A 151 -18.07 3.36 18.75
C ASP A 151 -16.85 3.53 19.69
N ASN A 152 -16.97 4.49 20.61
CA ASN A 152 -15.92 4.85 21.59
C ASN A 152 -15.80 3.86 22.77
N LYS A 153 -16.83 3.07 23.04
CA LYS A 153 -16.85 2.03 24.08
C LYS A 153 -16.18 0.74 23.58
N THR A 154 -16.44 0.32 22.34
CA THR A 154 -15.82 -0.88 21.73
C THR A 154 -14.54 -0.59 20.94
N LYS A 155 -14.22 0.70 20.74
CA LYS A 155 -13.07 1.18 19.96
C LYS A 155 -13.12 0.76 18.48
N GLN A 156 -14.33 0.59 17.93
CA GLN A 156 -14.55 0.40 16.50
C GLN A 156 -14.56 1.75 15.80
N THR A 157 -13.75 1.88 14.76
CA THR A 157 -13.49 3.10 13.98
C THR A 157 -14.65 3.47 13.05
N MET A 158 -14.55 4.64 12.40
CA MET A 158 -15.36 5.03 11.25
C MET A 158 -14.58 4.78 9.95
N GLU A 159 -15.05 3.86 9.11
CA GLU A 159 -14.41 3.44 7.85
C GLU A 159 -15.34 3.65 6.63
N ARG A 160 -14.76 3.96 5.46
CA ARG A 160 -15.51 4.23 4.22
C ARG A 160 -15.86 2.93 3.48
N LYS A 161 -17.11 2.81 3.01
CA LYS A 161 -17.60 1.62 2.29
C LYS A 161 -17.21 1.60 0.82
N ASN A 162 -17.21 2.76 0.16
CA ASN A 162 -16.85 2.86 -1.24
C ASN A 162 -15.84 4.01 -1.45
N PRO A 163 -14.61 3.73 -1.91
CA PRO A 163 -13.61 4.78 -2.16
C PRO A 163 -13.97 5.67 -3.36
N GLN A 164 -14.91 5.26 -4.21
CA GLN A 164 -15.40 6.02 -5.36
C GLN A 164 -16.57 6.98 -5.01
N LEU A 165 -16.89 7.14 -3.73
CA LEU A 165 -17.95 8.03 -3.24
C LEU A 165 -17.40 9.09 -2.26
N GLU A 166 -18.09 10.22 -2.21
CA GLU A 166 -17.70 11.40 -1.44
C GLU A 166 -17.52 11.12 0.05
N GLY A 167 -16.57 11.80 0.68
CA GLY A 167 -16.32 11.69 2.12
C GLY A 167 -17.44 12.28 2.98
N SER A 168 -18.24 13.21 2.45
CA SER A 168 -19.32 13.90 3.18
C SER A 168 -20.71 13.30 2.99
N ASP A 169 -20.85 12.16 2.30
CA ASP A 169 -22.08 11.36 2.34
C ASP A 169 -22.07 10.44 3.58
N PRO A 170 -22.95 10.64 4.59
CA PRO A 170 -23.01 9.77 5.76
C PRO A 170 -23.33 8.31 5.39
N ASN A 171 -24.03 8.09 4.27
CA ASN A 171 -24.38 6.74 3.81
C ASN A 171 -23.18 5.98 3.23
N ASN A 172 -22.05 6.66 2.98
CA ASN A 172 -20.80 6.04 2.52
C ASN A 172 -19.93 5.48 3.67
N TRP A 173 -20.32 5.64 4.94
CA TRP A 173 -19.53 5.17 6.09
C TRP A 173 -20.17 4.00 6.83
N GLN A 174 -19.35 3.24 7.57
CA GLN A 174 -19.81 2.26 8.57
C GLN A 174 -18.88 2.21 9.79
N THR A 175 -19.39 1.68 10.90
CA THR A 175 -18.55 1.26 12.03
C THR A 175 -17.75 0.05 11.60
N SER A 176 -16.42 0.06 11.77
CA SER A 176 -15.60 -1.10 11.41
C SER A 176 -16.03 -2.33 12.18
N GLN A 177 -16.11 -3.48 11.51
CA GLN A 177 -16.36 -4.75 12.20
C GLN A 177 -15.15 -5.21 13.03
N ASN A 178 -13.99 -4.57 12.85
CA ASN A 178 -12.79 -4.84 13.64
C ASN A 178 -12.69 -3.87 14.82
N VAL A 179 -12.45 -4.40 16.01
CA VAL A 179 -12.04 -3.59 17.18
C VAL A 179 -10.68 -2.96 16.85
N ARG A 180 -10.60 -1.63 16.95
CA ARG A 180 -9.47 -0.77 16.52
C ARG A 180 -9.30 -0.57 15.01
N GLY A 181 -10.21 -1.06 14.16
CA GLY A 181 -10.26 -0.71 12.73
C GLY A 181 -9.47 -1.61 11.77
N THR A 182 -9.28 -1.14 10.53
CA THR A 182 -8.62 -1.86 9.41
C THR A 182 -7.29 -1.22 8.92
N PRO A 183 -6.34 -0.89 9.82
CA PRO A 183 -5.09 -0.21 9.45
C PRO A 183 -4.27 -0.98 8.41
N LYS A 184 -3.82 -0.29 7.36
CA LYS A 184 -3.07 -0.80 6.19
C LYS A 184 -3.80 -1.93 5.43
N ALA A 185 -5.11 -2.08 5.62
CA ALA A 185 -5.91 -3.18 5.10
C ALA A 185 -7.20 -2.65 4.45
N LYS A 186 -7.92 -3.55 3.76
CA LYS A 186 -9.23 -3.22 3.21
C LYS A 186 -10.28 -3.18 4.32
N ASN A 187 -11.02 -2.07 4.36
CA ASN A 187 -12.19 -1.84 5.20
C ASN A 187 -13.15 -3.04 5.17
N SER A 188 -13.80 -3.27 6.31
CA SER A 188 -14.70 -4.42 6.49
C SER A 188 -15.93 -4.37 5.57
N ILE A 189 -16.71 -5.46 5.51
CA ILE A 189 -17.92 -5.53 4.69
C ILE A 189 -19.10 -5.91 5.60
N VAL A 190 -20.13 -5.06 5.65
CA VAL A 190 -21.36 -5.35 6.39
C VAL A 190 -22.33 -6.13 5.47
N THR A 191 -22.20 -7.46 5.46
CA THR A 191 -23.15 -8.35 4.79
C THR A 191 -24.35 -8.65 5.70
N ILE A 192 -25.55 -8.25 5.28
CA ILE A 192 -26.80 -8.66 5.93
C ILE A 192 -27.25 -9.99 5.31
N GLN A 193 -27.08 -11.11 6.02
CA GLN A 193 -27.58 -12.41 5.57
C GLN A 193 -28.97 -12.75 6.16
N PRO A 194 -29.83 -13.48 5.42
CA PRO A 194 -31.05 -14.08 5.97
C PRO A 194 -30.74 -15.19 7.00
N PRO A 195 -31.72 -15.64 7.80
CA PRO A 195 -31.52 -16.71 8.78
C PRO A 195 -31.10 -18.05 8.16
N GLU A 196 -30.22 -18.75 8.86
CA GLU A 196 -29.79 -20.11 8.54
C GLU A 196 -30.92 -21.11 8.85
N GLU A 197 -31.22 -22.01 7.89
CA GLU A 197 -32.33 -22.95 8.02
C GLU A 197 -31.91 -24.19 8.84
N ILE A 198 -32.03 -24.07 10.17
CA ILE A 198 -31.84 -25.19 11.10
C ILE A 198 -32.94 -26.23 10.83
N LEU A 199 -32.59 -27.30 10.10
CA LEU A 199 -33.45 -28.46 9.91
C LEU A 199 -33.74 -29.11 11.29
N PRO A 200 -35.01 -29.22 11.71
CA PRO A 200 -35.34 -29.78 13.02
C PRO A 200 -35.08 -31.28 13.04
N GLU A 201 -34.34 -31.75 14.06
CA GLU A 201 -34.15 -33.17 14.32
C GLU A 201 -35.48 -33.84 14.74
N THR A 202 -35.70 -35.07 14.29
CA THR A 202 -37.04 -35.65 14.22
C THR A 202 -37.47 -36.37 15.50
N GLU A 203 -38.41 -35.80 16.25
CA GLU A 203 -39.19 -36.52 17.27
C GLU A 203 -40.69 -36.22 17.15
N LEU A 204 -41.55 -37.14 17.63
CA LEU A 204 -42.93 -37.29 17.15
C LEU A 204 -44.02 -36.84 18.14
N GLU A 205 -44.86 -35.90 17.70
CA GLU A 205 -46.26 -35.65 18.10
C GLU A 205 -46.61 -35.30 19.59
N PRO A 206 -47.77 -34.68 19.88
CA PRO A 206 -48.62 -33.82 19.05
C PRO A 206 -48.92 -32.43 19.70
N GLU A 207 -49.76 -31.64 19.04
CA GLU A 207 -50.09 -30.23 19.35
C GLU A 207 -50.71 -29.96 20.73
N SER A 208 -50.34 -28.83 21.37
CA SER A 208 -51.31 -27.77 21.72
C SER A 208 -50.63 -26.47 22.24
N GLU A 209 -51.39 -25.37 22.16
CA GLU A 209 -51.12 -23.99 22.64
C GLU A 209 -49.89 -23.24 22.08
N HIS A 210 -50.17 -22.13 21.38
CA HIS A 210 -49.18 -21.09 21.07
C HIS A 210 -48.65 -20.45 22.37
N GLN A 211 -47.37 -20.62 22.63
CA GLN A 211 -46.57 -19.62 23.35
C GLN A 211 -45.58 -19.02 22.36
N GLU A 212 -45.66 -17.71 22.15
CA GLU A 212 -44.65 -16.99 21.38
C GLU A 212 -43.31 -17.09 22.13
N LYS A 213 -42.38 -17.89 21.60
CA LYS A 213 -41.00 -17.87 22.08
C LYS A 213 -40.47 -16.45 21.93
N PRO A 214 -39.79 -15.87 22.94
CA PRO A 214 -39.08 -14.61 22.76
C PRO A 214 -38.14 -14.73 21.56
N HIS A 215 -38.21 -13.77 20.62
CA HIS A 215 -37.21 -13.68 19.56
C HIS A 215 -35.85 -13.45 20.22
N GLU A 216 -35.01 -14.48 20.19
CA GLU A 216 -33.66 -14.41 20.74
C GLU A 216 -32.86 -13.36 19.95
N LYS A 217 -32.23 -12.45 20.69
CA LYS A 217 -31.57 -11.27 20.12
C LYS A 217 -30.25 -11.72 19.48
N LEU A 218 -30.32 -12.06 18.19
CA LEU A 218 -29.19 -12.44 17.35
C LEU A 218 -27.98 -11.52 17.60
N GLU A 219 -26.85 -12.11 17.98
CA GLU A 219 -25.56 -11.41 18.00
C GLU A 219 -24.79 -11.75 16.71
N PRO A 220 -24.15 -10.77 16.05
CA PRO A 220 -23.47 -11.02 14.78
C PRO A 220 -22.19 -11.84 15.01
N VAL A 221 -22.02 -12.91 14.24
CA VAL A 221 -20.74 -13.62 14.16
C VAL A 221 -19.77 -12.77 13.33
N ILE A 222 -18.68 -12.32 13.96
CA ILE A 222 -17.69 -11.43 13.34
C ILE A 222 -16.48 -12.26 12.90
N TYR A 223 -16.14 -12.19 11.60
CA TYR A 223 -14.88 -12.70 11.07
C TYR A 223 -13.87 -11.57 10.98
N PHE A 224 -12.79 -11.70 11.76
CA PHE A 224 -11.77 -10.66 11.86
C PHE A 224 -10.95 -10.55 10.57
N SER A 225 -10.64 -9.31 10.18
CA SER A 225 -9.73 -9.03 9.07
C SER A 225 -8.27 -9.21 9.51
N ASN A 226 -7.32 -8.86 8.64
CA ASN A 226 -5.87 -8.91 8.92
C ASN A 226 -5.33 -10.32 9.26
N ILE A 227 -6.08 -11.36 8.87
CA ILE A 227 -5.65 -12.76 8.81
C ILE A 227 -5.26 -13.06 7.36
N PHE A 228 -4.02 -13.49 7.12
CA PHE A 228 -3.53 -13.67 5.75
C PHE A 228 -2.49 -14.79 5.60
N LEU A 229 -2.46 -15.40 4.40
CA LEU A 229 -1.37 -16.28 3.98
C LEU A 229 -0.02 -15.53 4.07
N ASN A 230 0.95 -16.11 4.78
CA ASN A 230 2.20 -15.44 5.16
C ASN A 230 3.45 -16.03 4.51
N GLU A 231 3.66 -17.35 4.65
CA GLU A 231 4.76 -18.08 4.06
C GLU A 231 4.24 -19.42 3.51
N ILE A 232 4.80 -19.88 2.40
CA ILE A 232 4.37 -21.11 1.70
C ILE A 232 5.61 -21.83 1.19
N LEU A 233 5.70 -23.16 1.36
CA LEU A 233 6.77 -23.99 0.80
C LEU A 233 6.23 -25.01 -0.20
N PRO A 234 6.21 -24.69 -1.53
CA PRO A 234 5.76 -25.62 -2.56
C PRO A 234 6.78 -26.72 -2.89
N SER A 235 8.07 -26.36 -2.91
CA SER A 235 9.16 -27.24 -3.34
C SER A 235 10.14 -27.48 -2.18
N PRO A 236 9.78 -28.28 -1.17
CA PRO A 236 10.65 -28.58 -0.03
C PRO A 236 11.88 -29.39 -0.45
N GLU A 237 12.89 -29.46 0.42
CA GLU A 237 13.86 -30.56 0.33
C GLU A 237 13.20 -31.86 0.84
N GLY A 238 13.37 -32.96 0.11
CA GLY A 238 12.74 -34.25 0.43
C GLY A 238 11.39 -34.46 -0.30
N PRO A 239 10.46 -35.25 0.24
CA PRO A 239 9.19 -35.53 -0.42
C PRO A 239 8.18 -34.40 -0.27
N ASP A 240 7.80 -33.78 -1.38
CA ASP A 240 6.67 -32.84 -1.53
C ASP A 240 5.43 -33.25 -0.69
N ALA A 241 5.03 -34.52 -0.75
CA ALA A 241 3.84 -35.06 -0.05
C ALA A 241 3.93 -35.09 1.48
N GLU A 242 5.12 -34.92 2.05
CA GLU A 242 5.40 -34.95 3.48
C GLU A 242 5.82 -33.57 4.00
N ASN A 243 6.54 -32.80 3.17
CA ASN A 243 7.26 -31.59 3.58
C ASN A 243 6.70 -30.26 3.02
N GLU A 244 5.71 -30.28 2.13
CA GLU A 244 4.97 -29.06 1.74
C GLU A 244 4.17 -28.48 2.91
N TRP A 245 4.07 -27.16 2.98
CA TRP A 245 3.23 -26.47 3.96
C TRP A 245 2.78 -25.08 3.52
N ILE A 246 1.72 -24.61 4.15
CA ILE A 246 1.08 -23.31 3.98
C ILE A 246 0.98 -22.67 5.36
N GLU A 247 1.24 -21.38 5.50
CA GLU A 247 1.10 -20.67 6.76
C GLU A 247 0.14 -19.47 6.66
N ILE A 248 -0.67 -19.30 7.71
CA ILE A 248 -1.48 -18.11 7.96
C ILE A 248 -0.88 -17.33 9.13
N PHE A 249 -0.77 -16.02 9.00
CA PHE A 249 -0.44 -15.10 10.10
C PHE A 249 -1.68 -14.33 10.56
N ASN A 250 -1.79 -14.10 11.86
CA ASN A 250 -2.76 -13.20 12.47
C ASN A 250 -2.09 -11.85 12.76
N GLY A 251 -2.30 -10.85 11.90
CA GLY A 251 -1.76 -9.50 12.10
C GLY A 251 -2.44 -8.67 13.18
N ASN A 252 -3.46 -9.22 13.85
CA ASN A 252 -4.11 -8.54 14.97
C ASN A 252 -3.30 -8.70 16.27
N ASN A 253 -3.37 -7.70 17.14
CA ASN A 253 -2.78 -7.76 18.47
C ASN A 253 -3.72 -8.38 19.53
N PHE A 254 -4.67 -9.19 19.08
CA PHE A 254 -5.54 -10.06 19.88
C PHE A 254 -5.62 -11.44 19.19
N GLY A 255 -5.87 -12.49 19.98
CA GLY A 255 -6.01 -13.84 19.44
C GLY A 255 -7.30 -13.97 18.62
N VAL A 256 -7.20 -14.56 17.43
CA VAL A 256 -8.33 -14.72 16.50
C VAL A 256 -8.71 -16.18 16.36
N ASP A 257 -10.02 -16.43 16.46
CA ASP A 257 -10.63 -17.72 16.12
C ASP A 257 -10.77 -17.85 14.60
N VAL A 258 -10.18 -18.91 14.06
CA VAL A 258 -10.18 -19.22 12.62
C VAL A 258 -10.90 -20.54 12.30
N SER A 259 -11.75 -21.00 13.21
CA SER A 259 -12.69 -22.11 12.98
C SER A 259 -13.48 -21.93 11.68
N GLU A 260 -13.59 -23.00 10.89
CA GLU A 260 -14.30 -23.05 9.60
C GLU A 260 -13.79 -22.12 8.49
N TRP A 261 -12.69 -21.39 8.70
CA TRP A 261 -11.99 -20.69 7.62
C TRP A 261 -11.42 -21.69 6.61
N GLN A 262 -11.26 -21.28 5.36
CA GLN A 262 -10.88 -22.21 4.29
C GLN A 262 -9.63 -21.76 3.52
N ILE A 263 -8.77 -22.71 3.17
CA ILE A 263 -7.74 -22.51 2.15
C ILE A 263 -8.16 -23.27 0.89
N ARG A 264 -8.19 -22.58 -0.24
CA ARG A 264 -8.54 -23.15 -1.56
C ARG A 264 -7.38 -22.98 -2.53
N ASP A 265 -6.84 -24.09 -3.02
CA ASP A 265 -6.06 -24.10 -4.25
C ASP A 265 -7.00 -23.97 -5.46
N THR A 266 -6.56 -23.23 -6.48
CA THR A 266 -7.37 -22.84 -7.64
C THR A 266 -6.79 -23.24 -9.00
N ILE A 267 -5.70 -24.02 -9.05
CA ILE A 267 -5.07 -24.46 -10.31
C ILE A 267 -4.87 -25.98 -10.31
N GLY A 268 -5.10 -26.65 -11.45
CA GLY A 268 -4.79 -28.08 -11.57
C GLY A 268 -5.74 -28.98 -10.78
N ALA A 269 -5.23 -29.68 -9.75
CA ALA A 269 -5.98 -30.69 -9.00
C ALA A 269 -6.68 -30.11 -7.76
N THR A 270 -7.46 -29.04 -7.98
CA THR A 270 -7.92 -28.08 -6.97
C THR A 270 -8.51 -28.70 -5.71
N LYS A 271 -8.07 -28.24 -4.54
CA LYS A 271 -8.61 -28.65 -3.24
C LYS A 271 -8.88 -27.49 -2.28
N THR A 272 -10.01 -27.59 -1.58
CA THR A 272 -10.31 -26.82 -0.36
C THR A 272 -9.96 -27.63 0.90
N TYR A 273 -9.35 -26.96 1.87
CA TYR A 273 -9.17 -27.41 3.26
C TYR A 273 -9.94 -26.45 4.18
N THR A 274 -10.71 -26.98 5.13
CA THR A 274 -11.39 -26.21 6.18
C THR A 274 -10.61 -26.36 7.48
N ILE A 275 -10.33 -25.25 8.16
CA ILE A 275 -9.62 -25.21 9.43
C ILE A 275 -10.56 -25.68 10.56
N PRO A 276 -10.16 -26.65 11.40
CA PRO A 276 -11.04 -27.24 12.41
C PRO A 276 -11.61 -26.26 13.44
N GLU A 277 -12.82 -26.56 13.92
CA GLU A 277 -13.45 -25.91 15.07
C GLU A 277 -12.52 -25.84 16.30
N GLY A 278 -12.49 -24.67 16.93
CA GLY A 278 -11.65 -24.35 18.10
C GLY A 278 -10.23 -23.86 17.75
N THR A 279 -9.84 -23.82 16.48
CA THR A 279 -8.51 -23.36 16.07
C THR A 279 -8.35 -21.85 16.27
N LYS A 280 -7.34 -21.45 17.05
CA LYS A 280 -7.04 -20.06 17.38
C LYS A 280 -5.60 -19.72 17.04
N ILE A 281 -5.40 -18.53 16.48
CA ILE A 281 -4.09 -17.95 16.21
C ILE A 281 -3.87 -16.82 17.23
N ASP A 282 -2.78 -16.88 17.97
CA ASP A 282 -2.44 -15.89 19.00
C ASP A 282 -2.15 -14.48 18.42
N PRO A 283 -2.06 -13.43 19.25
CA PRO A 283 -1.69 -12.06 18.82
C PRO A 283 -0.35 -12.03 18.07
N ASN A 284 -0.33 -11.56 16.81
CA ASN A 284 0.86 -11.65 15.93
C ASN A 284 1.40 -13.09 15.79
N GLY A 285 0.52 -14.09 15.94
CA GLY A 285 0.85 -15.50 15.86
C GLY A 285 0.69 -16.08 14.45
N PHE A 286 1.13 -17.33 14.31
CA PHE A 286 1.17 -18.06 13.05
C PHE A 286 0.47 -19.41 13.18
N LEU A 287 -0.15 -19.88 12.10
CA LEU A 287 -0.78 -21.18 11.98
C LEU A 287 -0.17 -21.91 10.78
N LEU A 288 0.71 -22.86 11.08
CA LEU A 288 1.37 -23.72 10.10
C LEU A 288 0.48 -24.91 9.75
N LEU A 289 0.18 -25.08 8.46
CA LEU A 289 -0.73 -26.09 7.94
C LEU A 289 0.01 -27.00 6.94
N PRO A 290 0.53 -28.16 7.39
CA PRO A 290 1.35 -29.05 6.56
C PRO A 290 0.50 -29.88 5.59
N ARG A 291 1.06 -30.27 4.44
CA ARG A 291 0.37 -31.08 3.41
C ARG A 291 -0.17 -32.43 3.92
N PRO A 292 0.53 -33.16 4.82
CA PRO A 292 -0.05 -34.31 5.51
C PRO A 292 -1.36 -34.05 6.26
N GLU A 293 -1.70 -32.80 6.61
CA GLU A 293 -2.98 -32.41 7.20
C GLU A 293 -3.95 -31.92 6.13
N THR A 294 -3.61 -30.82 5.43
CA THR A 294 -4.52 -30.14 4.48
C THR A 294 -4.87 -31.00 3.26
N LYS A 295 -3.93 -31.87 2.86
CA LYS A 295 -3.90 -32.62 1.59
C LYS A 295 -3.96 -31.74 0.34
N ILE A 296 -3.80 -30.41 0.45
CA ILE A 296 -3.57 -29.52 -0.70
C ILE A 296 -2.25 -29.94 -1.36
N THR A 297 -2.08 -29.67 -2.66
CA THR A 297 -0.86 -30.01 -3.41
C THR A 297 -0.37 -28.78 -4.15
N LEU A 298 0.72 -28.20 -3.67
CA LEU A 298 1.32 -26.97 -4.16
C LEU A 298 2.14 -27.26 -5.42
N GLN A 299 1.72 -26.72 -6.56
CA GLN A 299 2.37 -27.00 -7.83
C GLN A 299 3.72 -26.28 -7.95
N ASN A 300 4.80 -27.07 -7.99
CA ASN A 300 6.17 -26.63 -8.26
C ASN A 300 6.34 -25.80 -9.56
N SER A 301 5.40 -25.89 -10.51
CA SER A 301 5.34 -25.06 -11.72
C SER A 301 4.83 -23.63 -11.50
N GLY A 302 4.23 -23.36 -10.34
CA GLY A 302 3.44 -22.17 -10.03
C GLY A 302 1.96 -22.53 -9.84
N ASP A 303 1.30 -21.82 -8.92
CA ASP A 303 -0.03 -22.14 -8.39
C ASP A 303 -0.75 -20.87 -7.88
N THR A 304 -1.96 -21.00 -7.32
CA THR A 304 -2.70 -19.91 -6.70
C THR A 304 -3.57 -20.38 -5.54
N LEU A 305 -3.25 -19.88 -4.34
CA LEU A 305 -4.02 -20.10 -3.12
C LEU A 305 -4.92 -18.91 -2.81
N GLU A 306 -6.12 -19.21 -2.31
CA GLU A 306 -7.07 -18.27 -1.73
C GLU A 306 -7.33 -18.68 -0.28
N LEU A 307 -7.29 -17.71 0.64
CA LEU A 307 -7.79 -17.83 2.01
C LEU A 307 -9.19 -17.23 2.05
N LEU A 308 -10.12 -17.92 2.70
CA LEU A 308 -11.51 -17.53 2.82
C LEU A 308 -12.00 -17.56 4.26
N ASN A 309 -12.95 -16.68 4.58
CA ASN A 309 -13.73 -16.76 5.81
C ASN A 309 -14.81 -17.86 5.70
N PRO A 310 -15.49 -18.25 6.81
CA PRO A 310 -16.46 -19.35 6.80
C PRO A 310 -17.69 -19.13 5.92
N ILE A 311 -18.03 -17.86 5.59
CA ILE A 311 -19.10 -17.52 4.62
C ILE A 311 -18.64 -17.54 3.16
N GLY A 312 -17.40 -17.95 2.89
CA GLY A 312 -16.88 -18.20 1.54
C GLY A 312 -16.38 -16.97 0.78
N GLU A 313 -16.14 -15.84 1.46
CA GLU A 313 -15.48 -14.67 0.86
C GLU A 313 -13.96 -14.84 0.85
N VAL A 314 -13.30 -14.52 -0.27
CA VAL A 314 -11.84 -14.54 -0.36
C VAL A 314 -11.26 -13.31 0.34
N VAL A 315 -10.58 -13.54 1.47
CA VAL A 315 -9.98 -12.49 2.31
C VAL A 315 -8.49 -12.26 2.02
N HIS A 316 -7.78 -13.27 1.51
CA HIS A 316 -6.42 -13.11 0.97
C HIS A 316 -6.20 -14.02 -0.24
N LYS A 317 -5.30 -13.63 -1.14
CA LYS A 317 -4.97 -14.41 -2.35
C LYS A 317 -3.50 -14.24 -2.69
N VAL A 318 -2.85 -15.32 -3.10
CA VAL A 318 -1.47 -15.32 -3.59
C VAL A 318 -1.33 -16.21 -4.81
N ASN A 319 -0.68 -15.67 -5.84
CA ASN A 319 -0.19 -16.40 -7.00
C ASN A 319 1.33 -16.49 -6.87
N TYR A 320 1.91 -17.66 -7.13
CA TYR A 320 3.36 -17.83 -7.21
C TYR A 320 3.74 -18.51 -8.52
N GLY A 321 4.87 -18.10 -9.09
CA GLY A 321 5.45 -18.73 -10.30
C GLY A 321 6.19 -20.02 -9.97
N LYS A 322 6.99 -20.54 -10.91
CA LYS A 322 7.79 -21.75 -10.71
C LYS A 322 8.61 -21.69 -9.41
N ALA A 323 8.37 -22.63 -8.51
CA ALA A 323 9.04 -22.71 -7.22
C ALA A 323 10.51 -23.15 -7.37
N PRO A 324 11.46 -22.48 -6.71
CA PRO A 324 12.80 -23.00 -6.52
C PRO A 324 12.82 -24.07 -5.42
N LEU A 325 13.60 -25.14 -5.62
CA LEU A 325 13.80 -26.17 -4.60
C LEU A 325 14.40 -25.57 -3.32
N GLY A 326 13.86 -25.98 -2.18
CA GLY A 326 14.31 -25.57 -0.84
C GLY A 326 14.02 -24.09 -0.50
N GLN A 327 13.06 -23.45 -1.20
CA GLN A 327 12.73 -22.04 -0.99
C GLN A 327 11.23 -21.83 -0.80
N SER A 328 10.89 -21.03 0.20
CA SER A 328 9.52 -20.61 0.48
C SER A 328 9.20 -19.27 -0.19
N PHE A 329 7.94 -19.10 -0.55
CA PHE A 329 7.38 -17.82 -0.99
C PHE A 329 6.88 -17.08 0.25
N ASN A 330 7.53 -15.97 0.55
CA ASN A 330 7.35 -15.16 1.76
C ASN A 330 6.61 -13.87 1.42
N ARG A 331 5.61 -13.50 2.21
CA ARG A 331 5.00 -12.17 2.16
C ARG A 331 5.98 -11.12 2.71
N THR A 332 5.97 -9.93 2.14
CA THR A 332 6.79 -8.79 2.56
C THR A 332 5.93 -7.53 2.71
N LEU A 333 6.54 -6.40 3.11
CA LEU A 333 5.89 -5.08 3.07
C LEU A 333 5.58 -4.60 1.64
N SER A 334 6.26 -5.14 0.62
CA SER A 334 6.19 -4.71 -0.78
C SER A 334 5.56 -5.75 -1.72
N GLY A 335 4.98 -6.83 -1.18
CA GLY A 335 4.38 -7.91 -1.96
C GLY A 335 4.85 -9.28 -1.47
N TRP A 336 5.52 -10.03 -2.34
CA TRP A 336 6.02 -11.39 -2.06
C TRP A 336 7.42 -11.60 -2.67
N ALA A 337 8.23 -12.44 -2.03
CA ALA A 337 9.57 -12.81 -2.49
C ALA A 337 9.90 -14.28 -2.17
N TRP A 338 10.79 -14.89 -2.96
CA TRP A 338 11.38 -16.20 -2.62
C TRP A 338 12.51 -16.03 -1.60
N SER A 339 12.58 -16.90 -0.59
CA SER A 339 13.65 -16.94 0.40
C SER A 339 14.25 -18.32 0.56
N LYS A 340 15.56 -18.38 0.86
CA LYS A 340 16.25 -19.59 1.36
C LYS A 340 16.12 -19.79 2.87
N SER A 341 15.70 -18.75 3.61
CA SER A 341 15.32 -18.89 5.01
C SER A 341 13.86 -19.31 5.04
N LEU A 342 13.61 -20.51 5.56
CA LEU A 342 12.27 -20.97 5.92
C LEU A 342 11.98 -20.46 7.33
N THR A 343 10.86 -19.80 7.55
CA THR A 343 10.49 -19.17 8.84
C THR A 343 9.15 -19.65 9.43
N PRO A 344 8.80 -20.96 9.38
CA PRO A 344 7.52 -21.45 9.88
C PRO A 344 7.38 -21.21 11.40
N GLY A 345 6.31 -20.51 11.79
CA GLY A 345 6.01 -20.08 13.15
C GLY A 345 6.64 -18.74 13.56
N GLU A 346 7.37 -18.06 12.67
CA GLU A 346 8.24 -16.93 12.97
C GLU A 346 8.13 -15.81 11.93
N ILE A 347 8.72 -14.63 12.19
CA ILE A 347 8.69 -13.49 11.27
C ILE A 347 9.57 -13.76 10.03
N ASN A 348 8.99 -13.62 8.83
CA ASN A 348 9.63 -13.83 7.52
C ASN A 348 11.02 -13.17 7.39
N ILE A 349 12.03 -13.97 7.04
CA ILE A 349 13.40 -13.50 6.75
C ILE A 349 13.71 -13.72 5.27
N ILE A 350 13.98 -12.66 4.51
CA ILE A 350 14.27 -12.74 3.07
C ILE A 350 15.78 -12.91 2.82
N THR A 351 16.23 -14.14 2.65
CA THR A 351 17.60 -14.49 2.27
C THR A 351 17.67 -14.76 0.76
N VAL A 352 17.88 -13.70 -0.01
CA VAL A 352 18.28 -13.79 -1.43
C VAL A 352 19.68 -14.40 -1.50
N PRO A 353 19.97 -15.37 -2.38
CA PRO A 353 21.32 -15.89 -2.54
C PRO A 353 22.30 -14.79 -2.97
N GLU A 354 23.41 -14.68 -2.25
CA GLU A 354 24.57 -13.87 -2.64
C GLU A 354 24.98 -14.24 -4.06
N VAL A 355 25.06 -13.23 -4.94
CA VAL A 355 25.60 -13.42 -6.29
C VAL A 355 27.09 -13.69 -6.15
N GLN A 356 27.46 -14.96 -6.27
CA GLN A 356 28.86 -15.35 -6.33
C GLN A 356 29.51 -14.74 -7.58
N GLU A 357 30.18 -13.60 -7.41
CA GLU A 357 31.15 -13.14 -8.39
C GLU A 357 32.18 -14.25 -8.57
N THR A 358 32.16 -14.88 -9.75
CA THR A 358 33.03 -16.03 -10.07
C THR A 358 34.41 -15.51 -10.44
N GLY A 359 35.13 -15.05 -9.41
CA GLY A 359 36.53 -14.62 -9.47
C GLY A 359 37.39 -15.65 -10.23
N PRO A 360 38.16 -15.25 -11.24
CA PRO A 360 38.54 -16.18 -12.30
C PRO A 360 39.81 -17.01 -12.03
N SER A 361 39.89 -18.12 -12.77
CA SER A 361 41.11 -18.80 -13.26
C SER A 361 41.62 -20.06 -12.53
N GLN A 362 41.46 -21.18 -13.24
CA GLN A 362 42.61 -22.03 -13.58
C GLN A 362 42.64 -22.21 -15.11
N ILE A 363 43.37 -21.33 -15.82
CA ILE A 363 43.59 -21.44 -17.28
C ILE A 363 44.72 -22.42 -17.56
N SER A 364 44.46 -23.41 -18.43
CA SER A 364 45.50 -24.14 -19.16
C SER A 364 45.77 -23.47 -20.51
N LYS A 365 47.01 -22.98 -20.69
CA LYS A 365 47.82 -22.74 -21.93
C LYS A 365 47.05 -22.49 -23.26
N GLU A 366 47.39 -21.50 -24.08
CA GLU A 366 48.73 -20.96 -24.39
C GLU A 366 48.66 -19.64 -25.20
N LYS A 367 49.76 -18.85 -25.20
CA LYS A 367 50.07 -17.66 -26.06
C LYS A 367 49.06 -16.49 -26.03
N GLU A 368 49.35 -15.31 -25.47
CA GLU A 368 50.53 -14.40 -25.52
C GLU A 368 50.63 -13.52 -26.78
N ASP A 369 50.17 -12.27 -26.66
CA ASP A 369 51.02 -11.07 -26.83
C ASP A 369 50.46 -9.95 -25.95
N LYS A 370 51.21 -9.48 -24.93
CA LYS A 370 52.03 -8.24 -24.92
C LYS A 370 51.21 -6.96 -25.25
N LYS A 371 51.24 -5.92 -24.42
CA LYS A 371 52.39 -5.37 -23.67
C LYS A 371 52.00 -4.75 -22.31
N LEU A 372 52.99 -4.61 -21.42
CA LEU A 372 52.87 -4.30 -19.99
C LEU A 372 53.27 -2.84 -19.65
N LEU A 373 53.09 -2.46 -18.37
CA LEU A 373 53.63 -1.31 -17.61
C LEU A 373 52.72 -0.05 -17.62
N THR A 374 52.49 0.66 -16.49
CA THR A 374 53.02 0.50 -15.11
C THR A 374 52.01 0.99 -14.06
N ALA A 375 52.21 0.63 -12.79
CA ALA A 375 51.33 0.99 -11.67
C ALA A 375 51.44 2.47 -11.23
N GLY A 376 50.36 2.98 -10.62
CA GLY A 376 50.32 4.24 -9.89
C GLY A 376 49.08 4.25 -8.98
N VAL A 377 49.27 4.50 -7.67
CA VAL A 377 48.17 4.57 -6.70
C VAL A 377 47.40 5.88 -6.88
N GLY A 378 46.07 5.79 -6.89
CA GLY A 378 45.17 6.95 -6.86
C GLY A 378 43.75 6.51 -6.52
N GLU A 379 43.14 7.18 -5.55
CA GLU A 379 41.75 6.96 -5.18
C GLU A 379 40.81 7.35 -6.32
N LYS A 380 39.68 6.65 -6.46
CA LYS A 380 38.55 7.18 -7.24
C LYS A 380 37.20 6.72 -6.70
N LEU A 381 36.23 7.60 -6.92
CA LEU A 381 34.84 7.52 -6.46
C LEU A 381 34.06 6.42 -7.20
N PRO A 382 32.93 5.93 -6.64
CA PRO A 382 32.06 4.97 -7.32
C PRO A 382 31.53 5.52 -8.64
N GLU A 383 31.17 4.62 -9.56
CA GLU A 383 30.58 4.98 -10.85
C GLU A 383 29.22 5.66 -10.66
N GLU A 384 29.12 6.93 -11.06
CA GLU A 384 27.82 7.60 -11.10
C GLU A 384 26.93 7.00 -12.21
N SER A 385 25.66 6.81 -11.87
CA SER A 385 24.61 6.48 -12.83
C SER A 385 24.56 7.44 -14.04
N SER A 386 23.89 7.00 -15.11
CA SER A 386 23.64 7.75 -16.35
C SER A 386 23.07 9.17 -16.14
N ASN A 387 22.51 9.47 -14.97
CA ASN A 387 22.05 10.78 -14.56
C ASN A 387 23.17 11.85 -14.59
N SER A 388 24.41 11.50 -14.25
CA SER A 388 25.52 12.49 -14.18
C SER A 388 25.85 13.12 -15.54
N LEU A 389 25.91 12.30 -16.60
CA LEU A 389 26.08 12.78 -17.97
C LEU A 389 24.92 13.70 -18.40
N ILE A 390 23.69 13.37 -17.99
CA ILE A 390 22.48 14.15 -18.31
C ILE A 390 22.51 15.50 -17.57
N ILE A 391 22.91 15.52 -16.29
CA ILE A 391 23.06 16.76 -15.49
C ILE A 391 24.17 17.64 -16.09
N PHE A 392 25.30 17.06 -16.51
CA PHE A 392 26.38 17.78 -17.17
C PHE A 392 25.95 18.38 -18.53
N LEU A 393 25.21 17.63 -19.35
CA LEU A 393 24.72 18.09 -20.66
C LEU A 393 23.63 19.16 -20.53
N THR A 394 22.74 19.05 -19.54
CA THR A 394 21.73 20.09 -19.26
C THR A 394 22.37 21.38 -18.72
N ALA A 395 23.37 21.28 -17.84
CA ALA A 395 24.15 22.44 -17.38
C ALA A 395 24.87 23.16 -18.53
N ILE A 396 25.47 22.42 -19.48
CA ILE A 396 26.05 22.98 -20.71
C ILE A 396 24.97 23.65 -21.57
N GLY A 397 23.80 23.03 -21.73
CA GLY A 397 22.67 23.61 -22.47
C GLY A 397 22.22 24.95 -21.91
N VAL A 398 22.02 25.03 -20.58
CA VAL A 398 21.69 26.28 -19.87
C VAL A 398 22.79 27.34 -20.07
N ALA A 399 24.06 26.98 -19.88
CA ALA A 399 25.18 27.92 -20.05
C ALA A 399 25.27 28.51 -21.47
N ILE A 400 25.04 27.69 -22.51
CA ILE A 400 25.01 28.15 -23.91
C ILE A 400 23.83 29.09 -24.14
N ILE A 401 22.64 28.76 -23.65
CA ILE A 401 21.45 29.61 -23.77
C ILE A 401 21.68 30.97 -23.07
N SER A 402 22.22 30.97 -21.85
CA SER A 402 22.57 32.20 -21.12
C SER A 402 23.60 33.05 -21.89
N ALA A 403 24.64 32.43 -22.47
CA ALA A 403 25.64 33.15 -23.26
C ALA A 403 25.03 33.77 -24.54
N VAL A 404 24.12 33.08 -25.22
CA VAL A 404 23.39 33.62 -26.38
C VAL A 404 22.49 34.78 -25.98
N ILE A 405 21.76 34.68 -24.86
CA ILE A 405 20.93 35.79 -24.34
C ILE A 405 21.79 37.02 -24.01
N VAL A 406 22.92 36.84 -23.33
CA VAL A 406 23.86 37.94 -23.02
C VAL A 406 24.42 38.58 -24.29
N LEU A 407 24.74 37.79 -25.32
CA LEU A 407 25.19 38.33 -26.62
C LEU A 407 24.10 39.11 -27.35
N ILE A 408 22.84 38.66 -27.31
CA ILE A 408 21.69 39.38 -27.88
C ILE A 408 21.45 40.70 -27.14
N LEU A 409 21.44 40.68 -25.80
CA LEU A 409 21.26 41.88 -24.98
C LEU A 409 22.40 42.89 -25.20
N LYS A 410 23.66 42.44 -25.21
CA LYS A 410 24.81 43.30 -25.51
C LYS A 410 24.75 43.90 -26.91
N ARG A 411 24.34 43.13 -27.92
CA ARG A 411 24.19 43.62 -29.30
C ARG A 411 23.05 44.62 -29.43
N ARG A 412 21.99 44.50 -28.62
CA ARG A 412 20.90 45.47 -28.56
C ARG A 412 21.34 46.80 -27.94
N ILE A 413 21.99 46.76 -26.78
CA ILE A 413 22.46 47.96 -26.06
C ILE A 413 23.43 48.77 -26.94
N VAL A 414 24.41 48.12 -27.57
CA VAL A 414 25.37 48.80 -28.48
C VAL A 414 24.68 49.33 -29.75
N GLY A 415 23.56 48.75 -30.18
CA GLY A 415 22.74 49.29 -31.27
C GLY A 415 21.96 50.55 -30.86
N GLU A 416 21.41 50.56 -29.64
CA GLU A 416 20.68 51.70 -29.08
C GLU A 416 21.63 52.90 -28.79
N GLU A 417 22.89 52.66 -28.42
CA GLU A 417 23.92 53.72 -28.31
C GLU A 417 24.21 54.37 -29.68
N LEU A 418 24.44 53.58 -30.73
CA LEU A 418 24.78 54.09 -32.07
C LEU A 418 23.64 54.91 -32.72
N GLU A 419 22.37 54.60 -32.45
CA GLU A 419 21.23 55.42 -32.92
C GLU A 419 21.11 56.78 -32.19
N THR A 420 21.79 56.98 -31.07
CA THR A 420 21.78 58.28 -30.35
C THR A 420 22.88 59.25 -30.80
N GLU A 421 24.00 58.74 -31.32
CA GLU A 421 25.12 59.57 -31.79
C GLU A 421 24.82 60.18 -33.18
N ASP A 422 24.18 59.42 -34.09
CA ASP A 422 23.77 59.84 -35.45
C ASP A 422 22.56 60.81 -35.47
N ARG A 423 22.14 61.33 -34.31
CA ARG A 423 21.13 62.40 -34.16
C ARG A 423 21.68 63.68 -33.51
N GLY A 424 23.01 63.75 -33.33
CA GLY A 424 23.70 64.83 -32.61
C GLY A 424 24.45 65.85 -33.48
N SER A 425 24.32 65.80 -34.82
CA SER A 425 25.09 66.64 -35.78
C SER A 425 24.23 67.36 -36.82
#